data_AF-A0A352PUU6-F1
#
_entry.id   AF-A0A352PUU6-F1
#
_cell.length_a   1.000
_cell.length_b   1.000
_cell.length_c   1.000
_cell.angle_alpha   90.00
_cell.angle_beta   90.00
_cell.angle_gamma   90.00
#
_symmetry.space_group_name_H-M   'P 1'
#
loop_
_entity.id
_entity.type
_entity.pdbx_description
1 polymer ?
#
loop_
_entity_poly.entity_id
_entity_poly.type
_entity_poly.pdbx_seq_one_letter_code
_entity_poly.pdbx_strand_id
1 'polypeptide(L)'
;TRINYEESVQQKVFERMISERKRIAAQYRSEGEGERAAILGRMERELAKIRSEAYRESQQIHGRADAEATRIYAEAFSQDVEFFAFFRTLDFYQNFSNPRGVFMLSTDSEIFKYLTDNKGVGPRVK
;
A
#
# COMPACT_ATOMS: atom_id res chain seq x y z
N THR A 1 55.60 -60.20 18.76
CA THR A 1 56.35 -58.92 18.71
C THR A 1 55.37 -57.80 18.93
N ARG A 2 55.45 -57.08 20.06
CA ARG A 2 54.58 -55.90 20.29
C ARG A 2 55.02 -54.81 19.31
N ILE A 3 54.13 -54.41 18.42
CA ILE A 3 54.38 -53.34 17.45
C ILE A 3 54.29 -52.03 18.23
N ASN A 4 55.42 -51.58 18.80
CA ASN A 4 55.54 -50.22 19.32
C ASN A 4 55.53 -49.28 18.11
N TYR A 5 54.35 -48.78 17.75
CA TYR A 5 54.26 -47.61 16.89
C TYR A 5 54.98 -46.46 17.61
N GLU A 6 55.92 -45.83 16.93
CA GLU A 6 56.62 -44.66 17.43
C GLU A 6 55.58 -43.55 17.71
N GLU A 7 55.49 -43.10 18.95
CA GLU A 7 54.47 -42.17 19.46
C GLU A 7 54.38 -40.88 18.60
N SER A 8 55.51 -40.48 18.04
CA SER A 8 55.65 -39.34 17.12
C SER A 8 54.86 -39.51 15.80
N VAL A 9 54.74 -40.74 15.29
CA VAL A 9 54.00 -41.04 14.04
C VAL A 9 52.50 -40.99 14.30
N GLN A 10 52.05 -41.51 15.44
CA GLN A 10 50.63 -41.47 15.82
C GLN A 10 50.13 -40.03 15.98
N GLN A 11 50.93 -39.17 16.61
CA GLN A 11 50.59 -37.77 16.81
C GLN A 11 50.45 -37.02 15.47
N LYS A 12 51.36 -37.22 14.51
CA LYS A 12 51.29 -36.62 13.17
C LYS A 12 50.04 -37.05 12.39
N VAL A 13 49.64 -38.32 12.48
CA VAL A 13 48.43 -38.82 11.82
C VAL A 13 47.19 -38.19 12.45
N PHE A 14 47.16 -38.04 13.78
CA PHE A 14 46.06 -37.41 14.50
C PHE A 14 45.92 -35.93 14.15
N GLU A 15 47.03 -35.18 14.11
CA GLU A 15 47.06 -33.78 13.69
C GLU A 15 46.54 -33.61 12.25
N ARG A 16 46.95 -34.50 11.34
CA ARG A 16 46.46 -34.50 9.96
C ARG A 16 44.96 -34.75 9.90
N MET A 17 44.44 -35.71 10.67
CA MET A 17 43.00 -35.98 10.74
C MET A 17 42.21 -34.77 11.28
N ILE A 18 42.71 -34.10 12.32
CA ILE A 18 42.08 -32.89 12.86
C ILE A 18 42.05 -31.78 11.82
N SER A 19 43.18 -31.53 11.15
CA SER A 19 43.27 -30.50 10.11
C SER A 19 42.30 -30.78 8.96
N GLU A 20 42.21 -32.03 8.53
CA GLU A 20 41.30 -32.46 7.47
C GLU A 20 39.83 -32.25 7.86
N ARG A 21 39.46 -32.64 9.09
CA ARG A 21 38.11 -32.42 9.63
C ARG A 21 37.78 -30.93 9.74
N LYS A 22 38.73 -30.10 10.19
CA LYS A 22 38.55 -28.63 10.24
C LYS A 22 38.35 -28.04 8.85
N ARG A 23 39.10 -28.51 7.85
CA ARG A 23 38.98 -28.09 6.45
C ARG A 23 37.61 -28.43 5.88
N ILE A 24 37.15 -29.66 6.07
CA ILE A 24 35.82 -30.11 5.63
C ILE A 24 34.72 -29.30 6.31
N ALA A 25 34.81 -29.06 7.62
CA ALA A 25 33.85 -28.24 8.35
C ALA A 25 33.84 -26.76 7.89
N ALA A 26 35.00 -26.20 7.54
CA ALA A 26 35.08 -24.86 6.96
C ALA A 26 34.43 -24.79 5.58
N GLN A 27 34.65 -25.80 4.74
CA GLN A 27 34.03 -25.89 3.42
C GLN A 27 32.50 -25.95 3.52
N TYR A 28 31.95 -26.84 4.35
CA TYR A 28 30.49 -26.94 4.53
C TYR A 28 29.88 -25.65 5.09
N ARG A 29 30.57 -24.93 5.97
CA ARG A 29 30.11 -23.63 6.46
C ARG A 29 30.08 -22.59 5.34
N SER A 30 31.13 -22.53 4.52
CA SER A 30 31.20 -21.61 3.38
C SER A 30 30.12 -21.90 2.35
N GLU A 31 29.86 -23.18 2.05
CA GLU A 31 28.79 -23.59 1.13
C GLU A 31 27.42 -23.21 1.69
N GLY A 32 27.15 -23.48 2.97
CA GLY A 32 25.90 -23.10 3.63
C GLY A 32 25.68 -21.59 3.70
N GLU A 33 26.73 -20.80 3.92
CA GLU A 33 26.68 -19.33 3.86
C GLU A 33 26.35 -18.84 2.44
N GLY A 34 26.95 -19.46 1.42
CA GLY A 34 26.69 -19.15 0.02
C GLY A 34 25.24 -19.46 -0.38
N GLU A 35 24.74 -20.65 -0.04
CA GLU A 35 23.35 -21.03 -0.29
C GLU A 35 22.36 -20.11 0.44
N ARG A 36 22.63 -19.81 1.71
CA ARG A 36 21.83 -18.86 2.48
C ARG A 36 21.77 -17.49 1.81
N ALA A 37 22.91 -16.94 1.40
CA ALA A 37 22.97 -15.66 0.72
C ALA A 37 22.18 -15.69 -0.61
N ALA A 38 22.28 -16.78 -1.37
CA ALA A 38 21.52 -16.97 -2.60
C ALA A 38 20.00 -17.03 -2.35
N ILE A 39 19.56 -17.76 -1.31
CA ILE A 39 18.15 -17.85 -0.93
C ILE A 39 17.62 -16.47 -0.51
N LEU A 40 18.34 -15.76 0.36
CA LEU A 40 17.96 -14.42 0.82
C LEU A 40 17.87 -13.44 -0.35
N GLY A 41 18.88 -13.43 -1.23
CA GLY A 41 18.89 -12.55 -2.40
C GLY A 41 17.77 -12.85 -3.39
N ARG A 42 17.33 -14.12 -3.52
CA ARG A 42 16.14 -14.46 -4.31
C ARG A 42 14.86 -13.98 -3.63
N MET A 43 14.71 -14.27 -2.34
CA MET A 43 13.55 -13.86 -1.54
C MET A 43 13.33 -12.35 -1.59
N GLU A 44 14.38 -11.55 -1.38
CA GLU A 44 14.30 -10.09 -1.43
C GLU A 44 13.85 -9.59 -2.81
N ARG A 45 14.39 -10.18 -3.89
CA ARG A 45 13.99 -9.83 -5.26
C ARG A 45 12.53 -10.15 -5.54
N GLU A 46 12.06 -11.32 -5.14
CA GLU A 46 10.65 -11.70 -5.34
C GLU A 46 9.72 -10.81 -4.53
N LEU A 47 10.07 -10.53 -3.28
CA LEU A 47 9.27 -9.68 -2.41
C LEU A 47 9.21 -8.24 -2.94
N ALA A 48 10.32 -7.70 -3.47
CA ALA A 48 10.33 -6.40 -4.14
C ALA A 48 9.45 -6.40 -5.39
N LYS A 49 9.49 -7.47 -6.19
CA LYS A 49 8.64 -7.64 -7.38
C LYS A 49 7.16 -7.65 -7.01
N ILE A 50 6.76 -8.51 -6.07
CA ILE A 50 5.36 -8.64 -5.62
C ILE A 50 4.83 -7.30 -5.11
N ARG A 51 5.60 -6.61 -4.27
CA ARG A 51 5.19 -5.29 -3.76
C ARG A 51 5.04 -4.25 -4.87
N SER A 52 5.97 -4.23 -5.81
CA SER A 52 5.93 -3.29 -6.94
C SER A 52 4.73 -3.56 -7.86
N GLU A 53 4.44 -4.83 -8.14
CA GLU A 53 3.29 -5.24 -8.95
C GLU A 53 1.97 -4.89 -8.25
N ALA A 54 1.84 -5.22 -6.96
CA ALA A 54 0.67 -4.87 -6.16
C ALA A 54 0.44 -3.36 -6.08
N TYR A 55 1.51 -2.58 -5.88
CA TYR A 55 1.43 -1.12 -5.87
C TYR A 55 0.99 -0.57 -7.23
N ARG A 56 1.59 -1.06 -8.32
CA ARG A 56 1.20 -0.68 -9.68
C ARG A 56 -0.27 -0.97 -9.96
N GLU A 57 -0.75 -2.16 -9.58
CA GLU A 57 -2.15 -2.55 -9.76
C GLU A 57 -3.10 -1.67 -8.95
N SER A 58 -2.78 -1.41 -7.68
CA SER A 58 -3.53 -0.49 -6.84
C SER A 58 -3.63 0.90 -7.48
N GLN A 59 -2.52 1.47 -7.94
CA GLN A 59 -2.51 2.77 -8.60
C GLN A 59 -3.33 2.77 -9.91
N GLN A 60 -3.31 1.69 -10.68
CA GLN A 60 -4.14 1.55 -11.88
C GLN A 60 -5.64 1.46 -11.57
N ILE A 61 -6.01 0.80 -10.47
CA ILE A 61 -7.41 0.73 -10.02
C ILE A 61 -7.87 2.10 -9.54
N HIS A 62 -7.09 2.76 -8.69
CA HIS A 62 -7.41 4.12 -8.21
C HIS A 62 -7.51 5.11 -9.38
N GLY A 63 -6.54 5.13 -10.29
CA GLY A 63 -6.58 6.02 -11.44
C GLY A 63 -7.79 5.80 -12.36
N ARG A 64 -8.22 4.55 -12.55
CA ARG A 64 -9.46 4.25 -13.31
C ARG A 64 -10.71 4.70 -12.56
N ALA A 65 -10.77 4.44 -11.25
CA ALA A 65 -11.90 4.85 -10.42
C ALA A 65 -12.02 6.37 -10.38
N ASP A 66 -10.92 7.11 -10.21
CA ASP A 66 -10.91 8.57 -10.18
C ASP A 66 -11.30 9.15 -11.55
N ALA A 67 -10.83 8.56 -12.65
CA ALA A 67 -11.22 8.96 -14.00
C ALA A 67 -12.72 8.74 -14.24
N GLU A 68 -13.26 7.59 -13.82
CA GLU A 68 -14.68 7.27 -13.96
C GLU A 68 -15.54 8.18 -13.09
N ALA A 69 -15.16 8.41 -11.82
CA ALA A 69 -15.83 9.34 -10.93
C ALA A 69 -15.84 10.75 -11.54
N THR A 70 -14.69 11.24 -12.02
CA THR A 70 -14.58 12.56 -12.66
C THR A 70 -15.47 12.66 -13.91
N ARG A 71 -15.53 11.61 -14.73
CA ARG A 71 -16.41 11.55 -15.90
C ARG A 71 -17.88 11.65 -15.49
N ILE A 72 -18.32 10.85 -14.50
CA ILE A 72 -19.70 10.89 -14.00
C ILE A 72 -20.02 12.27 -13.41
N TYR A 73 -19.11 12.87 -12.65
CA TYR A 73 -19.28 14.22 -12.13
C TYR A 73 -19.40 15.26 -13.24
N ALA A 74 -18.56 15.19 -14.27
CA ALA A 74 -18.63 16.10 -15.41
C ALA A 74 -19.94 15.93 -16.20
N GLU A 75 -20.41 14.70 -16.41
CA GLU A 75 -21.69 14.41 -17.06
C GLU A 75 -22.87 14.94 -16.24
N ALA A 76 -22.87 14.71 -14.92
CA ALA A 76 -23.92 15.22 -14.03
C ALA A 76 -23.95 16.75 -13.98
N PHE A 77 -22.78 17.39 -13.93
CA PHE A 77 -22.65 18.85 -14.00
C PHE A 77 -23.16 19.41 -15.33
N SER A 78 -22.94 18.70 -16.43
CA SER A 78 -23.37 19.12 -17.77
C SER A 78 -24.89 19.07 -17.97
N GLN A 79 -25.62 18.28 -17.16
CA GLN A 79 -27.07 18.16 -17.27
C GLN A 79 -27.80 19.37 -16.64
N ASP A 80 -27.37 19.81 -15.45
CA ASP A 80 -27.88 21.01 -14.80
C ASP A 80 -26.88 21.53 -13.76
N VAL A 81 -26.21 22.62 -14.12
CA VAL A 81 -25.16 23.25 -13.31
C VAL A 81 -25.72 23.81 -12.00
N GLU A 82 -26.91 24.38 -12.01
CA GLU A 82 -27.50 25.03 -10.83
C GLU A 82 -28.05 24.00 -9.85
N PHE A 83 -28.71 22.96 -10.36
CA PHE A 83 -29.19 21.86 -9.51
C PHE A 83 -28.04 21.08 -8.87
N PHE A 84 -26.96 20.82 -9.61
CA PHE A 84 -25.78 20.14 -9.07
C PHE A 84 -25.09 20.94 -7.96
N ALA A 85 -24.92 22.25 -8.15
CA ALA A 85 -24.36 23.14 -7.13
C ALA A 85 -25.20 23.14 -5.84
N PHE A 86 -26.53 23.18 -5.98
CA PHE A 86 -27.47 23.08 -4.87
C PHE A 86 -27.37 21.71 -4.15
N PHE A 87 -27.41 20.60 -4.88
CA PHE A 87 -27.31 19.25 -4.32
C PHE A 87 -25.98 19.02 -3.58
N ARG A 88 -24.86 19.46 -4.15
CA ARG A 88 -23.53 19.33 -3.55
C ARG A 88 -23.38 20.17 -2.27
N THR A 89 -24.05 21.32 -2.22
CA THR A 89 -24.14 22.14 -1.01
C THR A 89 -24.89 21.39 0.09
N LEU A 90 -26.04 20.77 -0.24
CA LEU A 90 -26.81 19.96 0.72
C LEU A 90 -26.03 18.74 1.24
N ASP A 91 -25.36 18.00 0.35
CA ASP A 91 -24.56 16.83 0.73
C ASP A 91 -23.38 17.21 1.64
N PHE A 92 -22.70 18.32 1.37
CA PHE A 92 -21.65 18.85 2.25
C PHE A 92 -22.18 19.15 3.65
N TYR A 93 -23.34 19.79 3.76
CA TYR A 93 -23.96 20.09 5.06
C TYR A 93 -24.46 18.84 5.78
N GLN A 94 -24.93 17.82 5.05
CA GLN A 94 -25.36 16.55 5.63
C GLN A 94 -24.18 15.73 6.16
N ASN A 95 -23.04 15.75 5.47
CA ASN A 95 -21.85 14.98 5.82
C ASN A 95 -20.90 15.72 6.80
N PHE A 96 -21.16 16.99 7.11
CA PHE A 96 -20.38 17.77 8.08
C PHE A 96 -20.73 17.37 9.53
N SER A 97 -20.11 16.27 9.99
CA SER A 97 -20.16 15.83 11.39
C SER A 97 -19.12 16.59 12.22
N ASN A 98 -19.52 17.72 12.82
CA ASN A 98 -18.75 18.36 13.88
C ASN A 98 -19.57 18.37 15.19
N PRO A 99 -19.18 17.60 16.23
CA PRO A 99 -19.93 17.50 17.48
C PRO A 99 -19.92 18.78 18.35
N ARG A 100 -19.22 19.85 17.95
CA ARG A 100 -19.23 21.17 18.61
C ARG A 100 -19.33 22.37 17.65
N GLY A 101 -19.75 22.14 16.40
CA GLY A 101 -19.90 23.22 15.42
C GLY A 101 -21.19 24.00 15.65
N VAL A 102 -21.11 25.25 16.12
CA VAL A 102 -22.26 26.17 16.13
C VAL A 102 -22.56 26.56 14.69
N PHE A 103 -23.76 26.23 14.22
CA PHE A 103 -24.22 26.52 12.86
C PHE A 103 -24.60 28.01 12.75
N MET A 104 -23.67 28.86 12.30
CA MET A 104 -23.99 30.25 11.94
C MET A 104 -24.48 30.30 10.50
N LEU A 105 -25.79 30.08 10.31
CA LEU A 105 -26.48 30.40 9.07
C LEU A 105 -26.73 31.92 9.03
N SER A 106 -25.85 32.67 8.38
CA SER A 106 -26.19 34.03 7.97
C SER A 106 -27.13 33.98 6.75
N THR A 107 -28.02 34.96 6.65
CA THR A 107 -28.96 35.14 5.52
C THR A 107 -28.24 35.34 4.16
N ASP A 108 -26.92 35.55 4.18
CA ASP A 108 -26.03 35.62 3.00
C ASP A 108 -25.47 34.26 2.53
N SER A 109 -25.80 33.16 3.22
CA SER A 109 -25.35 31.83 2.84
C SER A 109 -25.88 31.43 1.46
N GLU A 110 -25.06 30.78 0.63
CA GLU A 110 -25.40 30.36 -0.74
C GLU A 110 -26.68 29.52 -0.81
N ILE A 111 -27.03 28.81 0.27
CA ILE A 111 -28.27 28.03 0.39
C ILE A 111 -29.52 28.91 0.35
N PHE A 112 -29.46 30.13 0.91
CA PHE A 112 -30.58 31.06 0.91
C PHE A 112 -30.77 31.69 -0.47
N LYS A 113 -29.71 31.88 -1.28
CA LYS A 113 -29.86 32.36 -2.66
C LYS A 113 -30.75 31.43 -3.48
N TYR A 114 -30.52 30.11 -3.43
CA TYR A 114 -31.36 29.14 -4.14
C TYR A 114 -32.78 29.01 -3.56
N LEU A 115 -32.97 29.21 -2.25
CA LEU A 115 -34.30 29.18 -1.61
C LEU A 115 -35.12 30.47 -1.80
N THR A 116 -34.46 31.61 -2.02
CA THR A 116 -35.11 32.93 -2.16
C THR A 116 -35.27 33.38 -3.61
N ASP A 117 -34.49 32.84 -4.55
CA ASP A 117 -34.58 33.18 -5.98
C ASP A 117 -35.74 32.45 -6.70
N ASN A 118 -36.38 31.47 -6.06
CA ASN A 118 -37.67 30.97 -6.51
C ASN A 118 -38.80 31.91 -6.08
N LYS A 119 -38.97 33.02 -6.82
CA LYS A 119 -40.23 33.77 -6.82
C LYS A 119 -41.35 32.91 -7.41
N GLY A 120 -41.93 32.07 -6.55
CA GLY A 120 -43.32 31.62 -6.56
C GLY A 120 -43.92 31.18 -7.89
N VAL A 121 -43.72 29.91 -8.27
CA VAL A 121 -44.71 29.19 -9.10
C VAL A 121 -45.79 28.63 -8.18
N GLY A 122 -46.69 29.51 -7.73
CA GLY A 122 -47.97 29.10 -7.16
C GLY A 122 -48.93 28.69 -8.29
N PRO A 123 -49.73 27.62 -8.13
CA PRO A 123 -50.62 27.15 -9.20
C PRO A 123 -51.66 28.24 -9.53
N ARG A 124 -51.65 28.72 -10.77
CA ARG A 124 -52.71 29.59 -11.29
C ARG A 124 -53.93 28.72 -11.59
N VAL A 125 -54.80 28.58 -10.60
CA VAL A 125 -56.15 28.07 -10.79
C VAL A 125 -56.97 29.20 -11.44
N LYS A 126 -57.55 28.93 -12.61
CA LYS A 126 -58.72 29.65 -13.12
C LYS A 126 -59.93 28.76 -12.92
#